data_AF-A0A0B8QEW4-F1
#
_entry.id   AF-A0A0B8QEW4-F1
#
_cell.length_a   1.000
_cell.length_b   1.000
_cell.length_c   1.000
_cell.angle_alpha   90.00
_cell.angle_beta   90.00
_cell.angle_gamma   90.00
#
_symmetry.space_group_name_H-M   'P 1'
#
loop_
_entity.id
_entity.type
_entity.pdbx_description
1 polymer ?
#
loop_
_entity_poly.entity_id
_entity_poly.type
_entity_poly.pdbx_seq_one_letter_code
_entity_poly.pdbx_strand_id
1 'polypeptide(L)'
;MAEYVYTMSRVSKIVPPKRQILKDISLSFFPGAKIGVLGLNGAGKSTLLRIMAGIDTDIDGEARPQAGLNVGYLPQEPVLDESKTVREIVEEAVSDVAGAMKRLDEVYAAYAEPDADFDALAKEQGELEALIQAKDGHNLENALERAADALRLPEWDQKIEHLSGGERRRVAICRLLLEKPDMLLLDEPTNHLDAESVAWLERFLVDYNGTVVAITHDRYFLDNAAGWILELDRGEGIPWEGNYTSWLEQKDARLQQEASQEKLAKRLSRKSLSGFVKTLKAVSLNLKHVWLASKSCKVATVRSVTRPTSCSSRQVSV
;
A
#
# COMPACT_ATOMS: atom_id res chain seq x y z
N MET A 1 -8.80 -1.01 -25.36
CA MET A 1 -9.18 -0.93 -23.94
C MET A 1 -7.91 -0.62 -23.18
N ALA A 2 -7.89 0.34 -22.26
CA ALA A 2 -6.69 0.61 -21.47
C ALA A 2 -6.35 -0.68 -20.69
N GLU A 3 -5.22 -1.30 -20.99
CA GLU A 3 -4.80 -2.55 -20.39
C GLU A 3 -4.09 -2.20 -19.08
N TYR A 4 -4.78 -2.38 -17.96
CA TYR A 4 -4.21 -2.19 -16.63
C TYR A 4 -3.32 -3.39 -16.29
N VAL A 5 -2.11 -3.13 -15.79
CA VAL A 5 -1.22 -4.21 -15.33
C VAL A 5 -1.71 -4.84 -14.03
N TYR A 6 -2.36 -4.05 -13.18
CA TYR A 6 -2.88 -4.53 -11.90
C TYR A 6 -4.15 -3.76 -11.53
N THR A 7 -5.13 -4.44 -10.97
CA THR A 7 -6.39 -3.83 -10.53
C THR A 7 -6.77 -4.27 -9.12
N MET A 8 -7.25 -3.32 -8.33
CA MET A 8 -7.78 -3.54 -6.98
C MET A 8 -9.19 -2.96 -6.93
N SER A 9 -10.15 -3.75 -6.44
CA SER A 9 -11.55 -3.37 -6.31
C SER A 9 -12.00 -3.59 -4.87
N ARG A 10 -12.26 -2.48 -4.16
CA ARG A 10 -12.74 -2.44 -2.77
C ARG A 10 -11.93 -3.30 -1.81
N VAL A 11 -10.61 -3.36 -2.02
CA VAL A 11 -9.73 -4.21 -1.21
C VAL A 11 -9.69 -3.70 0.23
N SER A 12 -10.05 -4.54 1.17
CA SER A 12 -9.98 -4.25 2.61
C SER A 12 -9.24 -5.37 3.34
N LYS A 13 -8.53 -4.99 4.41
CA LYS A 13 -7.81 -5.93 5.27
C LYS A 13 -8.07 -5.59 6.73
N ILE A 14 -8.51 -6.59 7.48
CA ILE A 14 -8.72 -6.52 8.92
C ILE A 14 -7.71 -7.45 9.59
N VAL A 15 -6.93 -6.92 10.53
CA VAL A 15 -5.97 -7.69 11.32
C VAL A 15 -6.50 -7.87 12.75
N PRO A 16 -6.33 -9.05 13.37
CA PRO A 16 -6.74 -9.28 14.75
C PRO A 16 -6.14 -8.25 15.72
N PRO A 17 -6.87 -7.82 16.78
CA PRO A 17 -8.18 -8.31 17.19
C PRO A 17 -9.36 -7.78 16.34
N LYS A 18 -9.33 -6.54 15.81
CA LYS A 18 -10.31 -5.96 14.84
C LYS A 18 -9.77 -4.68 14.17
N ARG A 19 -8.46 -4.55 13.95
CA ARG A 19 -7.89 -3.33 13.37
C ARG A 19 -8.02 -3.40 11.85
N GLN A 20 -8.86 -2.56 11.28
CA GLN A 20 -8.91 -2.35 9.83
C GLN A 20 -7.65 -1.57 9.42
N ILE A 21 -6.78 -2.21 8.65
CA ILE A 21 -5.52 -1.61 8.16
C ILE A 21 -5.73 -1.01 6.77
N LEU A 22 -6.50 -1.69 5.92
CA LEU A 22 -6.89 -1.22 4.59
C LEU A 22 -8.42 -1.23 4.47
N LYS A 23 -8.97 -0.23 3.80
CA LYS A 23 -10.40 0.02 3.68
C LYS A 23 -10.75 0.48 2.26
N ASP A 24 -11.56 -0.32 1.59
CA ASP A 24 -12.18 -0.04 0.28
C ASP A 24 -11.19 0.44 -0.80
N ILE A 25 -9.94 -0.05 -0.78
CA ILE A 25 -8.90 0.34 -1.73
C ILE A 25 -9.32 -0.07 -3.15
N SER A 26 -9.56 0.93 -3.99
CA SER A 26 -9.94 0.74 -5.39
C SER A 26 -8.98 1.52 -6.28
N LEU A 27 -8.02 0.81 -6.87
CA LEU A 27 -6.90 1.39 -7.61
C LEU A 27 -6.68 0.60 -8.91
N SER A 28 -6.18 1.29 -9.92
CA SER A 28 -5.79 0.68 -11.19
C SER A 28 -4.39 1.17 -11.56
N PHE A 29 -3.52 0.22 -11.88
CA PHE A 29 -2.11 0.47 -12.16
C PHE A 29 -1.89 0.42 -13.66
N PHE A 30 -1.22 1.44 -14.20
CA PHE A 30 -0.89 1.53 -15.62
C PHE A 30 0.49 0.94 -15.91
N PRO A 31 0.71 0.35 -17.10
CA PRO A 31 2.04 -0.07 -17.53
C PRO A 31 3.04 1.08 -17.47
N GLY A 32 4.23 0.82 -16.92
CA GLY A 32 5.33 1.80 -16.82
C GLY A 32 5.14 2.86 -15.74
N ALA A 33 4.04 2.83 -14.97
CA ALA A 33 3.82 3.80 -13.91
C ALA A 33 4.86 3.64 -12.78
N LYS A 34 5.37 4.77 -12.28
CA LYS A 34 6.30 4.85 -11.14
C LYS A 34 5.58 5.44 -9.95
N ILE A 35 5.30 4.60 -8.96
CA ILE A 35 4.41 4.91 -7.85
C ILE A 35 5.19 4.84 -6.55
N GLY A 36 5.28 5.97 -5.85
CA GLY A 36 5.79 6.06 -4.48
C GLY A 36 4.67 5.89 -3.48
N VAL A 37 4.75 4.89 -2.60
CA VAL A 37 3.75 4.65 -1.55
C VAL A 37 4.17 5.33 -0.25
N LEU A 38 3.36 6.29 0.20
CA LEU A 38 3.58 7.08 1.41
C LEU A 38 2.50 6.80 2.45
N GLY A 39 2.79 7.12 3.71
CA GLY A 39 1.85 6.94 4.81
C GLY A 39 2.54 6.77 6.15
N LEU A 40 1.77 6.90 7.23
CA LEU A 40 2.28 6.73 8.59
C LEU A 40 2.68 5.27 8.86
N ASN A 41 3.44 5.06 9.94
CA ASN A 41 3.77 3.72 10.40
C ASN A 41 2.49 2.99 10.83
N GLY A 42 2.29 1.78 10.29
CA GLY A 42 1.06 1.02 10.50
C GLY A 42 -0.15 1.51 9.68
N ALA A 43 0.06 2.32 8.64
CA ALA A 43 -0.97 2.68 7.66
C ALA A 43 -1.28 1.56 6.65
N GLY A 44 -0.51 0.47 6.65
CA GLY A 44 -0.74 -0.68 5.78
C GLY A 44 0.12 -0.76 4.52
N LYS A 45 1.13 0.10 4.35
CA LYS A 45 2.01 0.14 3.16
C LYS A 45 2.56 -1.24 2.77
N SER A 46 3.30 -1.89 3.67
CA SER A 46 3.84 -3.23 3.43
C SER A 46 2.76 -4.30 3.24
N THR A 47 1.57 -4.10 3.84
CA THR A 47 0.44 -5.02 3.64
C THR A 47 -0.15 -4.89 2.24
N LEU A 48 -0.26 -3.66 1.72
CA LEU A 48 -0.67 -3.39 0.35
C LEU A 48 0.26 -4.10 -0.65
N LEU A 49 1.59 -3.95 -0.49
CA LEU A 49 2.54 -4.62 -1.38
C LEU A 49 2.47 -6.14 -1.27
N ARG A 50 2.30 -6.71 -0.07
CA ARG A 50 2.11 -8.18 0.09
C ARG A 50 0.86 -8.70 -0.59
N ILE A 51 -0.23 -7.94 -0.58
CA ILE A 51 -1.45 -8.28 -1.31
C ILE A 51 -1.17 -8.25 -2.82
N MET A 52 -0.49 -7.20 -3.29
CA MET A 52 -0.13 -7.06 -4.69
C MET A 52 0.81 -8.17 -5.20
N ALA A 53 1.74 -8.61 -4.34
CA ALA A 53 2.65 -9.73 -4.59
C ALA A 53 1.96 -11.10 -4.53
N GLY A 54 0.68 -11.17 -4.12
CA GLY A 54 -0.04 -12.44 -3.94
C GLY A 54 0.36 -13.23 -2.69
N ILE A 55 1.12 -12.62 -1.77
CA ILE A 55 1.58 -13.26 -0.53
C ILE A 55 0.47 -13.25 0.52
N ASP A 56 -0.26 -12.15 0.64
CA ASP A 56 -1.40 -12.02 1.55
C ASP A 56 -2.71 -12.02 0.73
N THR A 57 -3.41 -13.15 0.73
CA THR A 57 -4.64 -13.37 -0.04
C THR A 57 -5.91 -13.28 0.79
N ASP A 58 -5.78 -13.15 2.11
CA ASP A 58 -6.90 -13.04 3.04
C ASP A 58 -7.41 -11.58 3.05
N ILE A 59 -8.13 -11.20 2.00
CA ILE A 59 -8.64 -9.85 1.79
C ILE A 59 -10.14 -9.88 1.48
N ASP A 60 -10.84 -8.82 1.88
CA ASP A 60 -12.15 -8.51 1.33
C ASP A 60 -11.97 -7.75 0.02
N GLY A 61 -12.84 -7.97 -0.97
CA GLY A 61 -12.73 -7.35 -2.30
C GLY A 61 -11.93 -8.20 -3.28
N GLU A 62 -11.36 -7.57 -4.31
CA GLU A 62 -10.64 -8.28 -5.37
C GLU A 62 -9.33 -7.57 -5.72
N ALA A 63 -8.21 -8.29 -5.69
CA ALA A 63 -6.92 -7.86 -6.22
C ALA A 63 -6.53 -8.80 -7.37
N ARG A 64 -6.35 -8.24 -8.58
CA ARG A 64 -6.13 -9.02 -9.80
C ARG A 64 -4.97 -8.44 -10.62
N PRO A 65 -3.87 -9.20 -10.80
CA PRO A 65 -2.87 -8.89 -11.81
C PRO A 65 -3.40 -9.18 -13.23
N GLN A 66 -2.79 -8.56 -14.24
CA GLN A 66 -2.97 -8.95 -15.63
C GLN A 66 -2.51 -10.40 -15.85
N ALA A 67 -3.18 -11.12 -16.75
CA ALA A 67 -2.83 -12.51 -17.05
C ALA A 67 -1.40 -12.60 -17.60
N GLY A 68 -0.57 -13.45 -16.98
CA GLY A 68 0.83 -13.63 -17.38
C GLY A 68 1.81 -12.58 -16.85
N LEU A 69 1.36 -11.64 -16.02
CA LEU A 69 2.24 -10.63 -15.42
C LEU A 69 3.26 -11.26 -14.47
N ASN A 70 4.55 -11.00 -14.71
CA ASN A 70 5.61 -11.36 -13.76
C ASN A 70 5.76 -10.26 -12.70
N VAL A 71 5.56 -10.62 -11.42
CA VAL A 71 5.61 -9.67 -10.29
C VAL A 71 6.81 -10.01 -9.40
N GLY A 72 7.79 -9.10 -9.37
CA GLY A 72 8.92 -9.16 -8.46
C GLY A 72 8.62 -8.43 -7.15
N TYR A 73 8.85 -9.08 -6.02
CA TYR A 73 8.66 -8.49 -4.70
C TYR A 73 9.94 -8.54 -3.85
N LEU A 74 10.38 -7.37 -3.39
CA LEU A 74 11.44 -7.21 -2.40
C LEU A 74 10.83 -6.89 -1.03
N PRO A 75 10.81 -7.85 -0.08
CA PRO A 75 10.40 -7.55 1.28
C PRO A 75 11.45 -6.70 2.00
N GLN A 76 11.01 -6.03 3.07
CA GLN A 76 11.91 -5.27 3.95
C GLN A 76 13.04 -6.16 4.51
N GLU A 77 12.76 -7.39 4.91
CA GLU A 77 13.77 -8.35 5.35
C GLU A 77 13.82 -9.52 4.36
N PRO A 78 14.76 -9.52 3.40
CA PRO A 78 14.87 -10.59 2.43
C PRO A 78 15.32 -11.88 3.09
N VAL A 79 14.56 -12.95 2.84
CA VAL A 79 14.89 -14.31 3.23
C VAL A 79 15.65 -14.95 2.08
N LEU A 80 16.94 -15.19 2.29
CA LEU A 80 17.83 -15.87 1.36
C LEU A 80 18.25 -17.21 1.98
N ASP A 81 18.53 -18.20 1.14
CA ASP A 81 19.06 -19.49 1.60
C ASP A 81 20.48 -19.29 2.15
N GLU A 82 20.64 -19.48 3.46
CA GLU A 82 21.90 -19.26 4.16
C GLU A 82 23.00 -20.25 3.76
N SER A 83 22.61 -21.41 3.22
CA SER A 83 23.55 -22.45 2.78
C SER A 83 24.25 -22.13 1.46
N LYS A 84 23.68 -21.22 0.67
CA LYS A 84 24.16 -20.84 -0.66
C LYS A 84 25.21 -19.74 -0.61
N THR A 85 25.93 -19.61 -1.70
CA THR A 85 26.85 -18.51 -2.00
C THR A 85 26.12 -17.33 -2.65
N VAL A 86 26.77 -16.17 -2.68
CA VAL A 86 26.26 -14.98 -3.40
C VAL A 86 25.97 -15.32 -4.85
N ARG A 87 26.88 -16.02 -5.52
CA ARG A 87 26.75 -16.41 -6.92
C ARG A 87 25.52 -17.28 -7.14
N GLU A 88 25.35 -18.33 -6.34
CA GLU A 88 24.20 -19.23 -6.46
C GLU A 88 22.86 -18.50 -6.28
N ILE A 89 22.76 -17.56 -5.34
CA ILE A 89 21.52 -16.77 -5.15
C ILE A 89 21.23 -15.85 -6.33
N VAL A 90 22.25 -15.22 -6.88
CA VAL A 90 22.08 -14.30 -8.01
C VAL A 90 21.73 -15.09 -9.28
N GLU A 91 22.35 -16.25 -9.49
CA GLU A 91 22.09 -17.15 -10.62
C GLU A 91 20.67 -17.74 -10.60
N GLU A 92 19.99 -17.80 -9.44
CA GLU A 92 18.57 -18.21 -9.38
C GLU A 92 17.68 -17.34 -10.28
N ALA A 93 17.97 -16.04 -10.39
CA ALA A 93 17.20 -15.09 -11.20
C ALA A 93 17.26 -15.39 -12.70
N VAL A 94 18.27 -16.14 -13.12
CA VAL A 94 18.60 -16.43 -14.52
C VAL A 94 18.73 -17.94 -14.73
N SER A 95 18.14 -18.73 -13.82
CA SER A 95 18.24 -20.19 -13.78
C SER A 95 17.66 -20.86 -15.02
N ASP A 96 16.68 -20.24 -15.67
CA ASP A 96 16.11 -20.72 -16.91
C ASP A 96 17.07 -20.54 -18.10
N VAL A 97 17.74 -19.39 -18.21
CA VAL A 97 18.77 -19.14 -19.22
C VAL A 97 20.02 -19.98 -18.96
N ALA A 98 20.50 -20.00 -17.72
CA ALA A 98 21.66 -20.79 -17.32
C ALA A 98 21.40 -22.29 -17.52
N GLY A 99 20.19 -22.76 -17.18
CA GLY A 99 19.75 -24.13 -17.45
C GLY A 99 19.69 -24.43 -18.95
N ALA A 100 19.18 -23.49 -19.76
CA ALA A 100 19.13 -23.64 -21.21
C ALA A 100 20.53 -23.72 -21.83
N MET A 101 21.48 -22.91 -21.38
CA MET A 101 22.87 -22.95 -21.82
C MET A 101 23.53 -24.28 -21.47
N LYS A 102 23.38 -24.75 -20.23
CA LYS A 102 23.90 -26.05 -19.81
C LYS A 102 23.28 -27.19 -20.61
N ARG A 103 21.97 -27.13 -20.86
CA ARG A 103 21.27 -28.14 -21.66
C ARG A 103 21.74 -28.13 -23.11
N LEU A 104 22.03 -26.95 -23.67
CA LEU A 104 22.58 -26.80 -25.01
C LEU A 104 23.95 -27.48 -25.12
N ASP A 105 24.82 -27.35 -24.11
CA ASP A 105 26.10 -28.07 -24.06
C ASP A 105 25.91 -29.60 -24.03
N GLU A 106 24.92 -30.09 -23.28
CA GLU A 106 24.55 -31.51 -23.27
C GLU A 106 24.04 -31.99 -24.63
N VAL A 107 23.25 -31.16 -25.34
CA VAL A 107 22.80 -31.44 -26.71
C VAL A 107 23.99 -31.49 -27.68
N TYR A 108 24.97 -30.58 -27.53
CA TYR A 108 26.20 -30.62 -28.31
C TYR A 108 27.03 -31.88 -28.05
N ALA A 109 27.12 -32.33 -26.81
CA ALA A 109 27.77 -33.60 -26.47
C ALA A 109 27.00 -34.79 -27.06
N ALA A 110 25.67 -34.78 -27.01
CA ALA A 110 24.83 -35.86 -27.51
C ALA A 110 24.95 -36.07 -29.03
N TYR A 111 25.25 -35.03 -29.82
CA TYR A 111 25.52 -35.19 -31.26
C TYR A 111 26.72 -36.10 -31.57
N ALA A 112 27.63 -36.32 -30.62
CA ALA A 112 28.76 -37.21 -30.79
C ALA A 112 28.40 -38.70 -30.56
N GLU A 113 27.21 -39.00 -30.05
CA GLU A 113 26.79 -40.37 -29.75
C GLU A 113 26.35 -41.13 -31.02
N PRO A 114 26.70 -42.42 -31.18
CA PRO A 114 26.41 -43.18 -32.39
C PRO A 114 24.91 -43.43 -32.66
N ASP A 115 24.09 -43.39 -31.62
CA ASP A 115 22.64 -43.62 -31.62
C ASP A 115 21.83 -42.33 -31.41
N ALA A 116 22.47 -41.17 -31.56
CA ALA A 116 21.84 -39.87 -31.41
C ALA A 116 20.69 -39.68 -32.41
N ASP A 117 19.53 -39.23 -31.90
CA ASP A 117 18.42 -38.78 -32.72
C ASP A 117 18.68 -37.32 -33.17
N PHE A 118 19.30 -37.18 -34.34
CA PHE A 118 19.67 -35.87 -34.89
C PHE A 118 18.47 -34.92 -35.08
N ASP A 119 17.30 -35.44 -35.43
CA ASP A 119 16.11 -34.62 -35.66
C ASP A 119 15.56 -34.09 -34.33
N ALA A 120 15.54 -34.93 -33.29
CA ALA A 120 15.14 -34.51 -31.95
C ALA A 120 16.13 -33.49 -31.35
N LEU A 121 17.43 -33.75 -31.47
CA LEU A 121 18.48 -32.86 -30.97
C LEU A 121 18.47 -31.49 -31.68
N ALA A 122 18.28 -31.46 -33.00
CA ALA A 122 18.19 -30.21 -33.76
C ALA A 122 16.99 -29.36 -33.35
N LYS A 123 15.85 -30.02 -33.07
CA LYS A 123 14.66 -29.33 -32.56
C LYS A 123 14.90 -28.74 -31.17
N GLU A 124 15.45 -29.54 -30.25
CA GLU A 124 15.76 -29.09 -28.89
C GLU A 124 16.78 -27.94 -28.90
N GLN A 125 17.84 -28.07 -29.70
CA GLN A 125 18.83 -27.00 -29.92
C GLN A 125 18.16 -25.69 -30.35
N GLY A 126 17.28 -25.73 -31.35
CA GLY A 126 16.61 -24.54 -31.85
C GLY A 126 15.72 -23.86 -30.79
N GLU A 127 15.03 -24.64 -29.95
CA GLU A 127 14.23 -24.12 -28.83
C GLU A 127 15.10 -23.45 -27.76
N LEU A 128 16.24 -24.07 -27.41
CA LEU A 128 17.19 -23.54 -26.43
C LEU A 128 17.89 -22.28 -26.93
N GLU A 129 18.38 -22.27 -28.16
CA GLU A 129 19.02 -21.09 -28.78
C GLU A 129 18.04 -19.91 -28.87
N ALA A 130 16.78 -20.18 -29.24
CA ALA A 130 15.74 -19.14 -29.27
C ALA A 130 15.49 -18.54 -27.88
N LEU A 131 15.48 -19.35 -26.82
CA LEU A 131 15.34 -18.88 -25.44
C LEU A 131 16.55 -18.06 -24.99
N ILE A 132 17.76 -18.55 -25.24
CA ILE A 132 19.01 -17.86 -24.89
C ILE A 132 19.09 -16.52 -25.62
N GLN A 133 18.75 -16.48 -26.91
CA GLN A 133 18.74 -15.26 -27.69
C GLN A 133 17.67 -14.27 -27.22
N ALA A 134 16.47 -14.75 -26.90
CA ALA A 134 15.37 -13.90 -26.42
C ALA A 134 15.71 -13.20 -25.10
N LYS A 135 16.52 -13.83 -24.24
CA LYS A 135 16.92 -13.28 -22.93
C LYS A 135 18.33 -12.68 -22.90
N ASP A 136 19.00 -12.57 -24.06
CA ASP A 136 20.38 -12.09 -24.18
C ASP A 136 21.38 -12.89 -23.31
N GLY A 137 21.17 -14.21 -23.24
CA GLY A 137 21.93 -15.10 -22.36
C GLY A 137 23.43 -15.17 -22.66
N HIS A 138 23.86 -14.83 -23.88
CA HIS A 138 25.28 -14.75 -24.22
C HIS A 138 26.02 -13.63 -23.48
N ASN A 139 25.30 -12.59 -23.05
CA ASN A 139 25.85 -11.49 -22.25
C ASN A 139 25.61 -11.69 -20.75
N LEU A 140 25.15 -12.87 -20.33
CA LEU A 140 24.70 -13.11 -18.96
C LEU A 140 25.80 -12.85 -17.94
N GLU A 141 27.00 -13.41 -18.11
CA GLU A 141 28.11 -13.21 -17.15
C GLU A 141 28.47 -11.72 -17.02
N ASN A 142 28.56 -11.01 -18.14
CA ASN A 142 28.82 -9.56 -18.14
C ASN A 142 27.70 -8.78 -17.45
N ALA A 143 26.43 -9.20 -17.62
CA ALA A 143 25.30 -8.57 -16.95
C ALA A 143 25.33 -8.82 -15.43
N LEU A 144 25.69 -10.04 -15.01
CA LEU A 144 25.87 -10.43 -13.62
C LEU A 144 26.98 -9.60 -12.95
N GLU A 145 28.16 -9.53 -13.57
CA GLU A 145 29.29 -8.75 -13.05
C GLU A 145 28.95 -7.26 -12.94
N ARG A 146 28.35 -6.67 -13.98
CA ARG A 146 27.96 -5.25 -13.97
C ARG A 146 26.92 -4.94 -12.90
N ALA A 147 25.95 -5.85 -12.69
CA ALA A 147 24.94 -5.68 -11.64
C ALA A 147 25.56 -5.83 -10.24
N ALA A 148 26.47 -6.78 -10.08
CA ALA A 148 27.17 -7.02 -8.82
C ALA A 148 28.07 -5.85 -8.41
N ASP A 149 28.84 -5.31 -9.36
CA ASP A 149 29.69 -4.14 -9.15
C ASP A 149 28.87 -2.90 -8.79
N ALA A 150 27.77 -2.68 -9.51
CA ALA A 150 26.91 -1.53 -9.29
C ALA A 150 26.24 -1.53 -7.91
N LEU A 151 25.87 -2.72 -7.40
CA LEU A 151 25.30 -2.91 -6.07
C LEU A 151 26.35 -3.24 -5.01
N ARG A 152 27.65 -3.20 -5.34
CA ARG A 152 28.75 -3.47 -4.41
C ARG A 152 28.51 -4.76 -3.61
N LEU A 153 28.26 -5.83 -4.36
CA LEU A 153 28.04 -7.14 -3.75
C LEU A 153 29.33 -7.65 -3.09
N PRO A 154 29.18 -8.48 -2.04
CA PRO A 154 30.29 -9.26 -1.50
C PRO A 154 30.86 -10.24 -2.53
N GLU A 155 31.98 -10.89 -2.18
CA GLU A 155 32.63 -11.87 -3.04
C GLU A 155 31.67 -13.02 -3.44
N TRP A 156 31.80 -13.49 -4.67
CA TRP A 156 30.87 -14.46 -5.27
C TRP A 156 30.76 -15.78 -4.51
N ASP A 157 31.86 -16.25 -3.95
CA ASP A 157 32.01 -17.48 -3.18
C ASP A 157 31.68 -17.31 -1.69
N GLN A 158 31.44 -16.08 -1.24
CA GLN A 158 31.03 -15.82 0.14
C GLN A 158 29.64 -16.42 0.39
N LYS A 159 29.50 -17.11 1.52
CA LYS A 159 28.21 -17.67 1.94
C LYS A 159 27.27 -16.61 2.50
N ILE A 160 25.98 -16.76 2.20
CA ILE A 160 24.91 -15.88 2.69
C ILE A 160 24.86 -15.85 4.22
N GLU A 161 25.14 -16.96 4.90
CA GLU A 161 25.14 -17.04 6.37
C GLU A 161 26.04 -15.97 7.03
N HIS A 162 27.15 -15.61 6.40
CA HIS A 162 28.15 -14.66 6.92
C HIS A 162 27.89 -13.20 6.54
N LEU A 163 26.90 -12.93 5.69
CA LEU A 163 26.61 -11.58 5.22
C LEU A 163 25.84 -10.77 6.27
N SER A 164 26.19 -9.48 6.36
CA SER A 164 25.40 -8.49 7.10
C SER A 164 24.01 -8.30 6.47
N GLY A 165 23.06 -7.77 7.23
CA GLY A 165 21.70 -7.51 6.73
C GLY A 165 21.67 -6.58 5.49
N GLY A 166 22.58 -5.61 5.42
CA GLY A 166 22.72 -4.72 4.25
C GLY A 166 23.25 -5.45 3.03
N GLU A 167 24.26 -6.31 3.19
CA GLU A 167 24.80 -7.15 2.10
C GLU A 167 23.76 -8.12 1.56
N ARG A 168 23.05 -8.84 2.46
CA ARG A 168 21.96 -9.74 2.08
C ARG A 168 20.88 -9.01 1.27
N ARG A 169 20.57 -7.78 1.66
CA ARG A 169 19.63 -6.95 0.91
C ARG A 169 20.14 -6.57 -0.48
N ARG A 170 21.40 -6.18 -0.62
CA ARG A 170 21.98 -5.87 -1.95
C ARG A 170 21.97 -7.09 -2.86
N VAL A 171 22.28 -8.27 -2.33
CA VAL A 171 22.18 -9.54 -3.07
C VAL A 171 20.74 -9.81 -3.52
N ALA A 172 19.75 -9.63 -2.62
CA ALA A 172 18.34 -9.81 -2.95
C ALA A 172 17.84 -8.80 -4.01
N ILE A 173 18.27 -7.53 -3.93
CA ILE A 173 17.99 -6.52 -4.95
C ILE A 173 18.60 -6.97 -6.29
N CYS A 174 19.88 -7.34 -6.31
CA CYS A 174 20.56 -7.78 -7.54
C CYS A 174 19.81 -8.91 -8.22
N ARG A 175 19.49 -9.97 -7.47
CA ARG A 175 18.67 -11.10 -7.93
C ARG A 175 17.36 -10.61 -8.54
N LEU A 176 16.59 -9.79 -7.83
CA LEU A 176 15.28 -9.31 -8.32
C LEU A 176 15.39 -8.47 -9.59
N LEU A 177 16.42 -7.63 -9.71
CA LEU A 177 16.59 -6.78 -10.88
C LEU A 177 17.01 -7.58 -12.13
N LEU A 178 17.77 -8.65 -11.94
CA LEU A 178 18.18 -9.56 -13.02
C LEU A 178 17.03 -10.41 -13.56
N GLU A 179 16.04 -10.72 -12.72
CA GLU A 179 14.82 -11.44 -13.12
C GLU A 179 13.97 -10.62 -14.12
N LYS A 180 14.14 -9.28 -14.15
CA LYS A 180 13.42 -8.33 -15.02
C LYS A 180 11.89 -8.54 -15.05
N PRO A 181 11.21 -8.51 -13.89
CA PRO A 181 9.75 -8.71 -13.82
C PRO A 181 8.95 -7.55 -14.42
N ASP A 182 7.77 -7.78 -14.98
CA ASP A 182 6.93 -6.71 -15.55
C ASP A 182 6.50 -5.65 -14.52
N MET A 183 6.40 -6.06 -13.26
CA MET A 183 6.05 -5.21 -12.12
C MET A 183 7.00 -5.43 -10.94
N LEU A 184 7.58 -4.35 -10.42
CA LEU A 184 8.44 -4.34 -9.24
C LEU A 184 7.70 -3.78 -8.03
N LEU A 185 7.71 -4.53 -6.94
CA LEU A 185 7.16 -4.14 -5.64
C LEU A 185 8.29 -4.08 -4.62
N LEU A 186 8.64 -2.89 -4.14
CA LEU A 186 9.81 -2.67 -3.29
C LEU A 186 9.40 -2.11 -1.92
N ASP A 187 9.63 -2.86 -0.84
CA ASP A 187 9.34 -2.41 0.51
C ASP A 187 10.60 -1.83 1.19
N GLU A 188 10.70 -0.50 1.23
CA GLU A 188 11.82 0.24 1.85
C GLU A 188 13.20 -0.15 1.29
N PRO A 189 13.41 -0.11 -0.05
CA PRO A 189 14.62 -0.65 -0.67
C PRO A 189 15.89 0.15 -0.36
N THR A 190 15.76 1.44 -0.07
CA THR A 190 16.90 2.35 0.21
C THR A 190 17.49 2.19 1.61
N ASN A 191 16.77 1.54 2.54
CA ASN A 191 17.31 1.33 3.89
C ASN A 191 18.52 0.39 3.83
N HIS A 192 19.53 0.70 4.65
CA HIS A 192 20.80 -0.05 4.73
C HIS A 192 21.65 -0.07 3.45
N LEU A 193 21.34 0.81 2.48
CA LEU A 193 22.19 1.07 1.32
C LEU A 193 23.08 2.30 1.56
N ASP A 194 24.28 2.29 0.98
CA ASP A 194 25.14 3.47 0.88
C ASP A 194 24.64 4.43 -0.22
N ALA A 195 25.08 5.69 -0.16
CA ALA A 195 24.59 6.73 -1.04
C ALA A 195 24.82 6.45 -2.54
N GLU A 196 25.91 5.77 -2.90
CA GLU A 196 26.18 5.42 -4.30
C GLU A 196 25.25 4.32 -4.80
N SER A 197 25.02 3.28 -4.00
CA SER A 197 24.05 2.21 -4.31
C SER A 197 22.62 2.76 -4.43
N VAL A 198 22.22 3.72 -3.59
CA VAL A 198 20.92 4.40 -3.70
C VAL A 198 20.81 5.16 -5.02
N ALA A 199 21.83 5.95 -5.38
CA ALA A 199 21.82 6.72 -6.62
C ALA A 199 21.79 5.82 -7.87
N TRP A 200 22.46 4.66 -7.83
CA TRP A 200 22.38 3.67 -8.90
C TRP A 200 20.98 3.06 -9.00
N LEU A 201 20.41 2.64 -7.87
CA LEU A 201 19.07 2.05 -7.82
C LEU A 201 18.00 3.03 -8.31
N GLU A 202 18.12 4.31 -7.95
CA GLU A 202 17.25 5.37 -8.42
C GLU A 202 17.27 5.49 -9.95
N ARG A 203 18.46 5.57 -10.56
CA ARG A 203 18.61 5.62 -12.02
C ARG A 203 18.03 4.38 -12.69
N PHE A 204 18.30 3.21 -12.13
CA PHE A 204 17.75 1.96 -12.64
C PHE A 204 16.21 1.97 -12.64
N LEU A 205 15.59 2.42 -11.56
CA LEU A 205 14.12 2.42 -11.42
C LEU A 205 13.44 3.48 -12.30
N VAL A 206 14.12 4.60 -12.59
CA VAL A 206 13.70 5.60 -13.57
C VAL A 206 13.66 4.98 -14.97
N ASP A 207 14.75 4.33 -15.39
CA ASP A 207 14.89 3.75 -16.73
C ASP A 207 14.14 2.41 -16.91
N TYR A 208 13.57 1.87 -15.83
CA TYR A 208 12.87 0.60 -15.87
C TYR A 208 11.62 0.68 -16.76
N ASN A 209 11.45 -0.24 -17.72
CA ASN A 209 10.27 -0.18 -18.61
C ASN A 209 8.98 -0.64 -17.93
N GLY A 210 9.11 -1.49 -16.89
CA GLY A 210 7.97 -2.02 -16.14
C GLY A 210 7.39 -1.04 -15.11
N THR A 211 6.32 -1.51 -14.47
CA THR A 211 5.63 -0.75 -13.42
C THR A 211 6.40 -0.88 -12.11
N VAL A 212 6.63 0.22 -11.40
CA VAL A 212 7.37 0.21 -10.13
C VAL A 212 6.47 0.77 -9.05
N VAL A 213 6.30 0.01 -7.96
CA VAL A 213 5.62 0.44 -6.73
C VAL A 213 6.60 0.30 -5.58
N ALA A 214 7.08 1.44 -5.07
CA ALA A 214 8.09 1.46 -4.03
C ALA A 214 7.58 2.19 -2.79
N ILE A 215 7.72 1.57 -1.63
CA ILE A 215 7.59 2.24 -0.33
C ILE A 215 8.96 2.82 0.00
N THR A 216 9.05 4.12 0.21
CA THR A 216 10.29 4.73 0.66
C THR A 216 10.03 6.01 1.45
N HIS A 217 10.95 6.33 2.34
CA HIS A 217 11.04 7.62 3.01
C HIS A 217 12.05 8.56 2.35
N ASP A 218 12.75 8.11 1.30
CA ASP A 218 13.72 8.91 0.57
C ASP A 218 13.02 9.95 -0.32
N ARG A 219 13.22 11.23 0.02
CA ARG A 219 12.61 12.35 -0.68
C ARG A 219 13.20 12.52 -2.08
N TYR A 220 14.49 12.26 -2.28
CA TYR A 220 15.14 12.42 -3.58
C TYR A 220 14.61 11.36 -4.55
N PHE A 221 14.49 10.12 -4.08
CA PHE A 221 13.88 9.05 -4.86
C PHE A 221 12.45 9.40 -5.31
N LEU A 222 11.62 9.91 -4.40
CA LEU A 222 10.24 10.26 -4.71
C LEU A 222 10.10 11.52 -5.58
N ASP A 223 11.11 12.38 -5.61
CA ASP A 223 11.08 13.58 -6.44
C ASP A 223 11.56 13.29 -7.88
N ASN A 224 12.53 12.41 -8.03
CA ASN A 224 13.15 12.09 -9.32
C ASN A 224 12.52 10.88 -10.02
N ALA A 225 12.17 9.82 -9.29
CA ALA A 225 11.72 8.56 -9.87
C ALA A 225 10.19 8.41 -9.88
N ALA A 226 9.48 8.97 -8.90
CA ALA A 226 8.03 8.80 -8.81
C ALA A 226 7.27 9.81 -9.67
N GLY A 227 6.44 9.32 -10.59
CA GLY A 227 5.45 10.13 -11.32
C GLY A 227 4.10 10.18 -10.60
N TRP A 228 3.88 9.26 -9.68
CA TRP A 228 2.65 9.12 -8.89
C TRP A 228 3.00 8.88 -7.43
N ILE A 229 2.21 9.48 -6.53
CA ILE A 229 2.28 9.23 -5.11
C ILE A 229 0.98 8.58 -4.66
N LEU A 230 1.08 7.44 -3.98
CA LEU A 230 -0.05 6.80 -3.31
C LEU A 230 0.07 7.02 -1.81
N GLU A 231 -0.73 7.95 -1.28
CA GLU A 231 -0.81 8.16 0.16
C GLU A 231 -1.80 7.18 0.79
N LEU A 232 -1.34 6.36 1.73
CA LEU A 232 -2.17 5.60 2.65
C LEU A 232 -2.36 6.38 3.94
N ASP A 233 -3.58 6.88 4.15
CA ASP A 233 -4.00 7.48 5.42
C ASP A 233 -5.30 6.84 5.91
N ARG A 234 -5.32 6.48 7.19
CA ARG A 234 -6.49 5.83 7.86
C ARG A 234 -7.05 4.60 7.09
N GLY A 235 -6.20 3.91 6.36
CA GLY A 235 -6.54 2.73 5.56
C GLY A 235 -7.15 3.03 4.20
N GLU A 236 -7.31 4.30 3.82
CA GLU A 236 -7.78 4.72 2.51
C GLU A 236 -6.57 5.12 1.64
N GLY A 237 -6.65 4.81 0.34
CA GLY A 237 -5.60 5.10 -0.63
C GLY A 237 -5.95 6.31 -1.47
N ILE A 238 -5.14 7.36 -1.36
CA ILE A 238 -5.32 8.63 -2.05
C ILE A 238 -4.21 8.75 -3.10
N PRO A 239 -4.50 8.47 -4.38
CA PRO A 239 -3.53 8.67 -5.45
C PRO A 239 -3.39 10.15 -5.78
N TRP A 240 -2.17 10.56 -6.05
CA TRP A 240 -1.79 11.90 -6.50
C TRP A 240 -0.86 11.77 -7.71
N GLU A 241 -1.15 12.51 -8.77
CA GLU A 241 -0.29 12.61 -9.95
C GLU A 241 0.71 13.75 -9.73
N GLY A 242 1.99 13.42 -9.69
CA GLY A 242 3.06 14.38 -9.40
C GLY A 242 4.13 13.82 -8.49
N ASN A 243 5.19 14.60 -8.33
CA ASN A 243 6.34 14.27 -7.51
C ASN A 243 6.10 14.56 -6.01
N TYR A 244 7.06 14.18 -5.16
CA TYR A 244 7.01 14.42 -3.72
C TYR A 244 6.76 15.88 -3.34
N THR A 245 7.43 16.82 -4.02
CA THR A 245 7.31 18.25 -3.72
C THR A 245 5.88 18.76 -3.93
N SER A 246 5.27 18.43 -5.07
CA SER A 246 3.88 18.79 -5.38
C SER A 246 2.88 18.17 -4.40
N TRP A 247 3.12 16.92 -3.99
CA TRP A 247 2.29 16.23 -3.01
C TRP A 247 2.38 16.88 -1.62
N LEU A 248 3.56 17.31 -1.19
CA LEU A 248 3.75 17.93 0.11
C LEU A 248 2.99 19.27 0.22
N GLU A 249 3.06 20.10 -0.82
CA GLU A 249 2.31 21.37 -0.89
C GLU A 249 0.80 21.13 -0.81
N GLN A 250 0.30 20.14 -1.56
CA GLN A 250 -1.09 19.74 -1.55
C GLN A 250 -1.53 19.22 -0.17
N LYS A 251 -0.70 18.38 0.45
CA LYS A 251 -0.98 17.78 1.76
C LYS A 251 -1.05 18.84 2.86
N ASP A 252 -0.13 19.79 2.86
CA ASP A 252 -0.15 20.90 3.82
C ASP A 252 -1.41 21.76 3.64
N ALA A 253 -1.80 22.06 2.40
CA ALA A 253 -3.04 22.77 2.11
C ALA A 253 -4.29 22.00 2.60
N ARG A 254 -4.33 20.68 2.38
CA ARG A 254 -5.43 19.80 2.83
C ARG A 254 -5.52 19.76 4.35
N LEU A 255 -4.41 19.55 5.05
CA LEU A 255 -4.35 19.51 6.52
C LEU A 255 -4.79 20.83 7.14
N GLN A 256 -4.41 21.97 6.55
CA GLN A 256 -4.85 23.28 7.01
C GLN A 256 -6.37 23.46 6.85
N GLN A 257 -6.94 23.02 5.72
CA GLN A 257 -8.38 23.04 5.50
C GLN A 257 -9.11 22.14 6.48
N GLU A 258 -8.70 20.89 6.66
CA GLU A 258 -9.27 19.94 7.62
C GLU A 258 -9.21 20.47 9.05
N ALA A 259 -8.06 21.00 9.48
CA ALA A 259 -7.90 21.57 10.81
C ALA A 259 -8.81 22.81 11.01
N SER A 260 -9.01 23.62 9.97
CA SER A 260 -9.92 24.77 10.02
C SER A 260 -11.39 24.33 10.13
N GLN A 261 -11.79 23.30 9.37
CA GLN A 261 -13.13 22.73 9.39
C GLN A 261 -13.42 22.03 10.72
N GLU A 262 -12.47 21.27 11.28
CA GLU A 262 -12.62 20.67 12.60
C GLU A 262 -12.78 21.72 13.71
N LYS A 263 -11.99 22.80 13.65
CA LYS A 263 -12.11 23.92 14.62
C LYS A 263 -13.48 24.58 14.50
N LEU A 264 -14.00 24.78 13.29
CA LEU A 264 -15.33 25.30 13.04
C LEU A 264 -16.40 24.34 13.58
N ALA A 265 -16.31 23.04 13.28
CA ALA A 265 -17.23 22.01 13.75
C ALA A 265 -17.26 21.92 15.29
N LYS A 266 -16.09 21.93 15.96
CA LYS A 266 -15.97 21.96 17.43
C LYS A 266 -16.56 23.23 18.05
N ARG A 267 -16.42 24.39 17.38
CA ARG A 267 -17.04 25.65 17.83
C ARG A 267 -18.57 25.61 17.69
N LEU A 268 -19.09 25.10 16.58
CA LEU A 268 -20.51 24.97 16.33
C LEU A 268 -21.16 23.96 17.29
N SER A 269 -20.54 22.81 17.51
CA SER A 269 -21.01 21.82 18.49
C SER A 269 -21.03 22.39 19.91
N ARG A 270 -19.98 23.10 20.34
CA ARG A 270 -19.94 23.78 21.65
C ARG A 270 -21.01 24.86 21.81
N LYS A 271 -21.28 25.65 20.77
CA LYS A 271 -22.35 26.66 20.77
C LYS A 271 -23.73 26.01 20.87
N SER A 272 -23.98 24.94 20.12
CA SER A 272 -25.26 24.20 20.16
C SER A 272 -25.52 23.58 21.54
N LEU A 273 -24.51 22.97 22.17
CA LEU A 273 -24.55 22.47 23.54
C LEU A 273 -24.83 23.59 24.55
N SER A 274 -24.15 24.73 24.43
CA SER A 274 -24.39 25.88 25.31
C SER A 274 -25.81 26.44 25.15
N GLY A 275 -26.31 26.53 23.92
CA GLY A 275 -27.69 26.92 23.62
C GLY A 275 -28.70 25.96 24.26
N PHE A 276 -28.49 24.65 24.09
CA PHE A 276 -29.35 23.62 24.66
C PHE A 276 -29.37 23.65 26.20
N VAL A 277 -28.22 23.83 26.85
CA VAL A 277 -28.11 23.98 28.31
C VAL A 277 -28.84 25.25 28.80
N LYS A 278 -28.75 26.36 28.07
CA LYS A 278 -29.50 27.58 28.40
C LYS A 278 -31.01 27.35 28.29
N THR A 279 -31.47 26.67 27.24
CA THR A 279 -32.88 26.33 27.06
C THR A 279 -33.38 25.41 28.17
N LEU A 280 -32.62 24.37 28.55
CA LEU A 280 -32.96 23.49 29.67
C LEU A 280 -33.02 24.23 31.01
N LYS A 281 -32.08 25.15 31.27
CA LYS A 281 -32.12 26.01 32.46
C LYS A 281 -33.34 26.94 32.46
N ALA A 282 -33.72 27.51 31.32
CA ALA A 282 -34.90 28.36 31.20
C ALA A 282 -36.20 27.57 31.45
N VAL A 283 -36.32 26.35 30.91
CA VAL A 283 -37.45 25.45 31.18
C VAL A 283 -37.50 25.06 32.65
N SER A 284 -36.36 24.76 33.27
CA SER A 284 -36.28 24.48 34.72
C SER A 284 -36.69 25.67 35.59
N LEU A 285 -36.30 26.90 35.23
CA LEU A 285 -36.73 28.11 35.93
C LEU A 285 -38.23 28.35 35.79
N ASN A 286 -38.79 28.16 34.59
CA ASN A 286 -40.22 28.30 34.37
C ASN A 286 -41.03 27.25 35.14
N LEU A 287 -40.57 26.00 35.19
CA LEU A 287 -41.19 24.95 36.02
C LEU A 287 -41.15 25.30 37.52
N LYS A 288 -40.06 25.91 38.02
CA LYS A 288 -39.99 26.39 39.41
C LYS A 288 -40.96 27.54 39.68
N HIS A 289 -41.09 28.50 38.76
CA HIS A 289 -42.07 29.60 38.89
C HIS A 289 -43.51 29.09 38.86
N VAL A 290 -43.84 28.15 37.97
CA VAL A 290 -45.17 27.52 37.92
C VAL A 290 -45.45 26.73 39.21
N TRP A 291 -44.46 26.02 39.74
CA TRP A 291 -44.59 25.28 40.99
C TRP A 291 -44.76 26.21 42.21
N LEU A 292 -44.01 27.31 42.29
CA LEU A 292 -44.15 28.35 43.33
C LEU A 292 -45.50 29.06 43.25
N ALA A 293 -46.00 29.37 42.05
CA ALA A 293 -47.33 29.94 41.84
C ALA A 293 -48.44 28.98 42.30
N SER A 294 -48.28 27.67 42.09
CA SER A 294 -49.22 26.65 42.57
C SER A 294 -49.23 26.50 44.11
N LYS A 295 -48.11 26.82 44.79
CA LYS A 295 -48.03 26.82 46.26
C LYS A 295 -48.65 28.06 46.89
N SER A 296 -48.50 29.24 46.27
CA SER A 296 -49.17 30.47 46.74
C SER A 296 -50.70 30.40 46.57
N CYS A 297 -51.20 29.58 45.65
CA CYS A 297 -52.64 29.38 45.45
C CYS A 297 -53.29 28.45 46.52
N LYS A 298 -52.52 27.82 47.42
CA LYS A 298 -53.05 26.95 48.49
C LYS A 298 -53.27 27.61 49.85
N VAL A 299 -53.14 28.95 49.97
CA VAL A 299 -53.38 29.68 51.23
C VAL A 299 -54.67 30.51 51.22
N ALA A 300 -55.43 30.53 50.12
CA ALA A 300 -56.76 31.13 50.10
C ALA A 300 -57.84 30.05 50.08
N THR A 301 -58.69 30.06 51.11
CA THR A 301 -60.01 29.40 51.21
C THR A 301 -60.07 28.03 51.92
N VAL A 302 -60.19 28.08 53.25
CA VAL A 302 -60.95 27.07 54.01
C VAL A 302 -61.93 27.78 54.96
N ARG A 303 -63.21 27.74 54.54
CA ARG A 303 -64.44 27.66 55.35
C ARG A 303 -64.84 28.83 56.27
N SER A 304 -65.97 29.45 55.91
CA SER A 304 -67.19 29.31 56.72
C SER A 304 -68.37 28.99 55.82
N VAL A 305 -69.13 27.96 56.20
CA VAL A 305 -70.31 27.42 55.49
C VAL A 305 -71.51 27.73 56.37
N THR A 306 -72.46 28.49 55.83
CA THR A 306 -73.87 28.44 56.22
C THR A 306 -74.73 28.55 54.95
N ARG A 307 -75.48 27.48 54.69
CA ARG A 307 -76.59 27.37 53.71
C ARG A 307 -77.89 27.89 54.36
N PRO A 308 -79.07 27.90 53.68
CA PRO A 308 -79.40 27.94 52.25
C PRO A 308 -80.49 29.00 51.92
N THR A 309 -80.81 29.24 50.62
CA THR A 309 -82.20 29.25 50.05
C THR A 309 -82.25 29.71 48.57
N SER A 310 -82.71 28.79 47.72
CA SER A 310 -83.73 28.90 46.65
C SER A 310 -83.73 30.00 45.55
N CYS A 311 -83.85 29.49 44.32
CA CYS A 311 -84.80 29.85 43.23
C CYS A 311 -84.62 31.11 42.34
N SER A 312 -84.26 30.86 41.08
CA SER A 312 -84.99 31.20 39.81
C SER A 312 -83.98 31.18 38.65
N SER A 313 -84.01 30.24 37.70
CA SER A 313 -84.89 30.14 36.52
C SER A 313 -84.93 31.39 35.63
N ARG A 314 -84.19 31.38 34.50
CA ARG A 314 -84.74 31.43 33.12
C ARG A 314 -83.67 31.63 32.03
N GLN A 315 -83.79 30.76 31.00
CA GLN A 315 -83.76 30.98 29.53
C GLN A 315 -82.52 31.64 28.90
N VAL A 316 -81.71 31.00 28.04
CA VAL A 316 -81.92 30.28 26.74
C VAL A 316 -81.70 31.20 25.51
N SER A 317 -80.75 30.75 24.66
CA SER A 317 -80.55 30.98 23.20
C SER A 317 -80.16 32.39 22.74
N VAL A 318 -79.33 32.60 21.70
CA VAL A 318 -78.96 31.83 20.49
C VAL A 318 -77.45 31.98 20.24
#